data_AF-A0A7Y7UKJ7-F1
#
_entry.id   AF-A0A7Y7UKJ7-F1
#
_cell.length_a   1.000
_cell.length_b   1.000
_cell.length_c   1.000
_cell.angle_alpha   90.00
_cell.angle_beta   90.00
_cell.angle_gamma   90.00
#
_symmetry.space_group_name_H-M   'P 1'
#
loop_
_entity.id
_entity.type
_entity.pdbx_description
1 polymer ?
#
loop_
_entity_poly.entity_id
_entity_poly.type
_entity_poly.pdbx_seq_one_letter_code
_entity_poly.pdbx_strand_id
1 'polypeptide(L)'
;MQDIQNIINLLERAIKENPDNSLTSGDIIADNYDSIVDEYRDILNNSKDWLVSYQTRLVEETSISTLKIKYTNVSGYFIEIPKSQTSKIPDSFIHKQTLVNASRYITIELKQFEEKFLEAQNEKSKREYDLFLDIREKILDSYIDIKNISEMGSNIDFISSLSIVAYENNYVKPNISNKYDLKIVGGRHPIIERKNIDFISNDLSLDNNKFIHIITGPNMGGKSTFLRQNALIILLSHIGSFVPARSAFIPLTDKIFSRVGAQDNLFLGQSTFMVEMQEVANILHNSTKNSFVIIDEVGRGTSTYDGMSLAWAILKENHDNIKAKTLFATHYHELIDESKNLNGVSNFSVAVGENEENLVFLRKIIPGGIKKSFGLEVAKIAGLSSSTISEAKKMLRKLEIEHSGVFGNQLILGSKPMVEIIEKEVFCDSEVEQELIKIDLDNLTPIQALSKLNELKGMIKTK
;
A
#
# COMPACT_ATOMS: atom_id res chain seq x y z
N MET A 1 19.12 -36.44 -7.14
CA MET A 1 20.32 -35.72 -7.66
C MET A 1 20.80 -36.30 -8.97
N GLN A 2 20.95 -37.63 -9.10
CA GLN A 2 21.37 -38.26 -10.36
C GLN A 2 20.36 -38.02 -11.50
N ASP A 3 19.06 -38.04 -11.21
CA ASP A 3 18.01 -37.80 -12.22
C ASP A 3 18.02 -36.36 -12.77
N ILE A 4 18.29 -35.37 -11.92
CA ILE A 4 18.43 -33.97 -12.34
C ILE A 4 19.68 -33.77 -13.19
N GLN A 5 20.80 -34.40 -12.83
CA GLN A 5 21.99 -34.37 -13.69
C GLN A 5 21.72 -35.01 -15.05
N ASN A 6 20.94 -36.09 -15.08
CA ASN A 6 20.53 -36.71 -16.34
C ASN A 6 19.66 -35.77 -17.19
N ILE A 7 18.76 -35.00 -16.56
CA ILE A 7 17.96 -33.97 -17.26
C ILE A 7 18.83 -32.84 -17.80
N ILE A 8 19.79 -32.33 -17.01
CA ILE A 8 20.72 -31.29 -17.45
C ILE A 8 21.49 -31.80 -18.68
N ASN A 9 22.08 -32.98 -18.59
CA ASN A 9 22.80 -33.60 -19.69
C ASN A 9 21.90 -33.84 -20.91
N LEU A 10 20.62 -34.19 -20.71
CA LEU A 10 19.63 -34.35 -21.78
C LEU A 10 19.35 -33.01 -22.47
N LEU A 11 19.14 -31.93 -21.72
CA LEU A 11 18.88 -30.61 -22.27
C LEU A 11 20.09 -30.08 -23.04
N GLU A 12 21.30 -30.19 -22.46
CA GLU A 12 22.55 -29.75 -23.07
C GLU A 12 22.86 -30.47 -24.39
N ARG A 13 22.51 -31.76 -24.51
CA ARG A 13 22.71 -32.52 -25.76
C ARG A 13 21.60 -32.34 -26.79
N ALA A 14 20.39 -31.97 -26.36
CA ALA A 14 19.19 -32.09 -27.17
C ALA A 14 18.64 -30.75 -27.65
N ILE A 15 18.84 -29.67 -26.90
CA ILE A 15 18.30 -28.35 -27.20
C ILE A 15 19.45 -27.41 -27.57
N LYS A 16 19.26 -26.60 -28.60
CA LYS A 16 20.23 -25.55 -28.96
C LYS A 16 20.36 -24.52 -27.83
N GLU A 17 21.53 -23.89 -27.71
CA GLU A 17 21.78 -22.85 -26.70
C GLU A 17 20.85 -21.63 -26.86
N ASN A 18 20.56 -21.25 -28.10
CA ASN A 18 19.66 -20.14 -28.45
C ASN A 18 18.59 -20.65 -29.44
N PRO A 19 17.57 -21.39 -28.96
CA PRO A 19 16.51 -21.89 -29.82
C PRO A 19 15.58 -20.75 -30.23
N ASP A 20 14.91 -20.91 -31.37
CA ASP A 20 13.92 -19.95 -31.84
C ASP A 20 12.67 -19.95 -30.95
N ASN A 21 12.01 -18.81 -30.75
CA ASN A 21 10.86 -18.69 -29.84
C ASN A 21 9.59 -19.40 -30.34
N SER A 22 9.57 -19.84 -31.59
CA SER A 22 8.42 -20.46 -32.23
C SER A 22 8.65 -21.96 -32.41
N LEU A 23 7.77 -22.76 -31.79
CA LEU A 23 7.80 -24.22 -31.92
C LEU A 23 7.54 -24.71 -33.36
N THR A 24 6.97 -23.85 -34.22
CA THR A 24 6.58 -24.20 -35.59
C THR A 24 7.61 -23.78 -36.65
N SER A 25 8.52 -22.86 -36.33
CA SER A 25 9.60 -22.48 -37.27
C SER A 25 10.75 -23.48 -37.27
N GLY A 26 10.78 -24.39 -36.28
CA GLY A 26 11.86 -25.35 -36.07
C GLY A 26 13.08 -24.71 -35.43
N ASP A 27 14.25 -25.34 -35.61
CA ASP A 27 15.53 -24.88 -35.09
C ASP A 27 15.66 -24.92 -33.56
N ILE A 28 15.08 -25.96 -32.95
CA ILE A 28 15.06 -26.17 -31.51
C ILE A 28 16.09 -27.21 -31.09
N ILE A 29 16.21 -28.28 -31.89
CA ILE A 29 17.02 -29.45 -31.55
C ILE A 29 18.48 -29.22 -31.92
N ALA A 30 19.39 -29.59 -31.01
CA ALA A 30 20.83 -29.48 -31.19
C ALA A 30 21.37 -30.39 -32.32
N ASP A 31 22.52 -30.04 -32.87
CA ASP A 31 23.22 -30.87 -33.87
C ASP A 31 23.69 -32.19 -33.23
N ASN A 32 23.67 -33.29 -34.00
CA ASN A 32 24.07 -34.63 -33.58
C ASN A 32 23.16 -35.28 -32.52
N TYR A 33 21.99 -34.69 -32.23
CA TYR A 33 21.02 -35.31 -31.33
C TYR A 33 20.18 -36.38 -32.04
N ASP A 34 19.74 -36.09 -33.27
CA ASP A 34 18.93 -36.98 -34.10
C ASP A 34 19.40 -36.96 -35.55
N SER A 35 19.79 -38.13 -36.06
CA SER A 35 20.38 -38.27 -37.39
C SER A 35 19.45 -37.89 -38.53
N ILE A 36 18.13 -38.01 -38.35
CA ILE A 36 17.13 -37.68 -39.37
C ILE A 36 17.00 -36.16 -39.49
N VAL A 37 16.95 -35.46 -38.34
CA VAL A 37 16.97 -34.00 -38.32
C VAL A 37 18.26 -33.46 -38.95
N ASP A 38 19.40 -34.08 -38.64
CA ASP A 38 20.69 -33.67 -39.20
C ASP A 38 20.74 -33.90 -40.73
N GLU A 39 20.24 -35.03 -41.24
CA GLU A 39 20.13 -35.30 -42.68
C GLU A 39 19.28 -34.24 -43.40
N TYR A 40 18.10 -33.90 -42.86
CA TYR A 40 17.28 -32.83 -43.43
C TYR A 40 17.96 -31.46 -43.32
N ARG A 41 18.69 -31.19 -42.23
CA ARG A 41 19.45 -29.93 -42.07
C ARG A 41 20.54 -29.82 -43.14
N ASP A 42 21.24 -30.91 -43.45
CA ASP A 42 22.23 -30.97 -44.52
C ASP A 42 21.59 -30.77 -45.91
N ILE A 43 20.43 -31.39 -46.18
CA ILE A 43 19.66 -31.15 -47.42
C ILE A 43 19.29 -29.66 -47.55
N LEU A 44 18.80 -29.03 -46.48
CA LEU A 44 18.42 -27.62 -46.48
C LEU A 44 19.62 -26.67 -46.62
N ASN A 45 20.78 -27.04 -46.08
CA ASN A 45 22.03 -26.28 -46.25
C ASN A 45 22.54 -26.38 -47.70
N ASN A 46 22.63 -27.61 -48.24
CA ASN A 46 23.02 -27.85 -49.64
C ASN A 46 22.05 -27.19 -50.63
N SER A 47 20.78 -27.04 -50.26
CA SER A 47 19.76 -26.35 -51.04
C SER A 47 20.07 -24.86 -51.25
N LYS A 48 20.71 -24.19 -50.28
CA LYS A 48 21.16 -22.79 -50.45
C LYS A 48 22.27 -22.69 -51.49
N ASP A 49 23.23 -23.61 -51.45
CA ASP A 49 24.33 -23.66 -52.43
C ASP A 49 23.83 -23.97 -53.84
N TRP A 50 22.80 -24.84 -53.94
CA TRP A 50 22.12 -25.11 -55.20
C TRP A 50 21.46 -23.84 -55.77
N LEU A 51 20.73 -23.06 -54.95
CA LEU A 51 20.09 -21.81 -55.40
C LEU A 51 21.10 -20.79 -55.93
N VAL A 52 22.25 -20.66 -55.26
CA VAL A 52 23.35 -19.78 -55.70
C VAL A 52 23.91 -20.25 -57.05
N SER A 53 24.19 -21.55 -57.17
CA SER A 53 24.72 -22.15 -58.40
C SER A 53 23.71 -22.03 -59.56
N TYR A 54 22.43 -22.26 -59.27
CA TYR A 54 21.34 -22.15 -60.24
C TYR A 54 21.17 -20.71 -60.73
N GLN A 55 21.21 -19.72 -59.82
CA GLN A 55 21.16 -18.31 -60.20
C GLN A 55 22.32 -17.93 -61.13
N THR A 56 23.54 -18.36 -60.81
CA THR A 56 24.72 -18.09 -61.65
C THR A 56 24.55 -18.65 -63.06
N ARG A 57 24.08 -19.90 -63.18
CA ARG A 57 23.80 -20.53 -64.47
C ARG A 57 22.76 -19.75 -65.28
N LEU A 58 21.67 -19.32 -64.64
CA LEU A 58 20.64 -18.53 -65.32
C LEU A 58 21.15 -17.16 -65.78
N VAL A 59 22.04 -16.51 -65.02
CA VAL A 59 22.68 -15.25 -65.41
C VAL A 59 23.56 -15.44 -66.65
N GLU A 60 24.32 -16.52 -66.71
CA GLU A 60 25.17 -16.87 -67.87
C GLU A 60 24.34 -17.18 -69.12
N GLU A 61 23.29 -18.00 -68.97
CA GLU A 61 22.42 -18.40 -70.08
C GLU A 61 21.62 -17.23 -70.67
N THR A 62 21.14 -16.31 -69.82
CA THR A 62 20.28 -15.19 -70.26
C THR A 62 21.06 -13.89 -70.51
N SER A 63 22.32 -13.81 -70.08
CA SER A 63 23.13 -12.58 -70.04
C SER A 63 22.47 -11.44 -69.26
N ILE A 64 21.60 -11.75 -68.29
CA ILE A 64 20.90 -10.78 -67.43
C ILE A 64 21.56 -10.75 -66.06
N SER A 65 22.48 -9.82 -65.85
CA SER A 65 23.19 -9.65 -64.56
C SER A 65 22.32 -9.22 -63.39
N THR A 66 21.10 -8.76 -63.64
CA THR A 66 20.15 -8.27 -62.62
C THR A 66 19.14 -9.32 -62.17
N LEU A 67 19.22 -10.54 -62.72
CA LEU A 67 18.35 -11.65 -62.37
C LEU A 67 18.58 -12.06 -60.91
N LYS A 68 17.50 -12.14 -60.14
CA LYS A 68 17.56 -12.61 -58.75
C LYS A 68 16.50 -13.66 -58.47
N ILE A 69 16.88 -14.72 -57.78
CA ILE A 69 15.92 -15.67 -57.21
C ILE A 69 15.47 -15.13 -55.86
N LYS A 70 14.16 -15.05 -55.65
CA LYS A 70 13.54 -14.55 -54.42
C LYS A 70 12.45 -15.50 -53.96
N TYR A 71 12.12 -15.43 -52.67
CA TYR A 71 11.06 -16.21 -52.04
C TYR A 71 10.02 -15.28 -51.40
N THR A 72 8.74 -15.61 -51.51
CA THR A 72 7.68 -15.01 -50.69
C THR A 72 6.70 -16.07 -50.21
N ASN A 73 6.12 -15.89 -49.02
CA ASN A 73 5.16 -16.84 -48.44
C ASN A 73 3.92 -17.08 -49.32
N VAL A 74 3.55 -16.12 -50.18
CA VAL A 74 2.36 -16.21 -51.05
C VAL A 74 2.67 -16.80 -52.42
N SER A 75 3.86 -16.56 -52.96
CA SER A 75 4.19 -16.93 -54.35
C SER A 75 5.34 -17.94 -54.47
N GLY A 76 5.89 -18.39 -53.35
CA GLY A 76 6.99 -19.34 -53.32
C GLY A 76 8.28 -18.75 -53.87
N TYR A 77 9.17 -19.61 -54.35
CA TYR A 77 10.34 -19.22 -55.12
C TYR A 77 9.96 -18.71 -56.51
N PHE A 78 10.60 -17.63 -56.93
CA PHE A 78 10.46 -17.06 -58.27
C PHE A 78 11.74 -16.35 -58.71
N ILE A 79 11.88 -16.23 -60.02
CA ILE A 79 12.95 -15.51 -60.68
C ILE A 79 12.42 -14.12 -61.02
N GLU A 80 13.05 -13.07 -60.49
CA GLU A 80 12.69 -11.68 -60.73
C GLU A 80 13.64 -11.05 -61.75
N ILE A 81 13.06 -10.51 -62.83
CA ILE A 81 13.79 -9.90 -63.95
C ILE A 81 13.20 -8.51 -64.23
N PRO A 82 14.00 -7.48 -64.59
CA PRO A 82 13.49 -6.18 -65.00
C PRO A 82 12.60 -6.26 -66.24
N LYS A 83 11.51 -5.49 -66.26
CA LYS A 83 10.53 -5.50 -67.37
C LYS A 83 11.15 -5.14 -68.73
N SER A 84 12.26 -4.40 -68.75
CA SER A 84 13.00 -4.02 -69.96
C SER A 84 13.80 -5.16 -70.59
N GLN A 85 14.00 -6.28 -69.88
CA GLN A 85 14.85 -7.39 -70.32
C GLN A 85 14.06 -8.70 -70.52
N THR A 86 12.72 -8.64 -70.43
CA THR A 86 11.83 -9.80 -70.59
C THR A 86 11.83 -10.39 -72.00
N SER A 87 12.32 -9.68 -73.02
CA SER A 87 12.45 -10.21 -74.39
C SER A 87 13.63 -11.17 -74.58
N LYS A 88 14.54 -11.26 -73.58
CA LYS A 88 15.74 -12.11 -73.61
C LYS A 88 15.54 -13.45 -72.88
N ILE A 89 14.34 -13.70 -72.35
CA ILE A 89 14.06 -14.92 -71.58
C ILE A 89 13.72 -16.08 -72.53
N PRO A 90 14.25 -17.29 -72.30
CA PRO A 90 13.86 -18.49 -73.03
C PRO A 90 12.41 -18.93 -72.71
N ASP A 91 11.82 -19.74 -73.61
CA ASP A 91 10.48 -20.31 -73.43
C ASP A 91 10.34 -21.22 -72.20
N SER A 92 11.46 -21.65 -71.59
CA SER A 92 11.46 -22.42 -70.34
C SER A 92 11.02 -21.62 -69.10
N PHE A 93 10.88 -20.30 -69.22
CA PHE A 93 10.44 -19.41 -68.15
C PHE A 93 8.92 -19.23 -68.17
N ILE A 94 8.22 -19.86 -67.22
CA ILE A 94 6.78 -19.75 -67.08
C ILE A 94 6.45 -18.47 -66.30
N HIS A 95 5.67 -17.57 -66.90
CA HIS A 95 5.27 -16.31 -66.26
C HIS A 95 4.37 -16.56 -65.04
N LYS A 96 4.70 -15.93 -63.90
CA LYS A 96 3.94 -16.02 -62.63
C LYS A 96 3.18 -14.72 -62.32
N GLN A 97 3.84 -13.57 -62.43
CA GLN A 97 3.27 -12.28 -62.02
C GLN A 97 4.01 -11.11 -62.66
N THR A 98 3.30 -10.02 -62.97
CA THR A 98 3.91 -8.76 -63.44
C THR A 98 3.80 -7.70 -62.33
N LEU A 99 4.92 -7.06 -62.00
CA LEU A 99 5.01 -5.89 -61.11
C LEU A 99 5.23 -4.62 -61.94
N VAL A 100 5.21 -3.46 -61.27
CA VAL A 100 5.40 -2.14 -61.89
C VAL A 100 6.74 -2.07 -62.65
N ASN A 101 7.83 -2.58 -62.07
CA ASN A 101 9.20 -2.49 -62.64
C ASN A 101 9.86 -3.85 -62.94
N ALA A 102 9.22 -4.96 -62.61
CA ALA A 102 9.79 -6.30 -62.74
C ALA A 102 8.73 -7.33 -63.14
N SER A 103 9.15 -8.43 -63.73
CA SER A 103 8.32 -9.59 -64.02
C SER A 103 8.88 -10.81 -63.30
N ARG A 104 7.99 -11.64 -62.75
CA ARG A 104 8.30 -12.85 -61.99
C ARG A 104 8.01 -14.09 -62.81
N TYR A 105 8.95 -15.02 -62.82
CA TYR A 105 8.88 -16.27 -63.57
C TYR A 105 9.23 -17.47 -62.70
N ILE A 106 8.86 -18.66 -63.15
CA ILE A 106 9.26 -19.94 -62.56
C ILE A 106 9.68 -20.90 -63.67
N THR A 107 10.67 -21.73 -63.40
CA THR A 107 11.09 -22.83 -64.29
C THR A 107 10.62 -24.15 -63.69
N ILE A 108 10.52 -25.19 -64.52
CA ILE A 108 10.17 -26.55 -64.06
C ILE A 108 11.18 -27.03 -63.01
N GLU A 109 12.48 -26.76 -63.24
CA GLU A 109 13.56 -27.13 -62.32
C GLU A 109 13.46 -26.41 -60.97
N LEU A 110 13.18 -25.10 -60.97
CA LEU A 110 12.99 -24.34 -59.72
C LEU A 110 11.76 -24.82 -58.95
N LYS A 111 10.70 -25.21 -59.66
CA LYS A 111 9.49 -25.77 -59.04
C LYS A 111 9.76 -27.13 -58.37
N GLN A 112 10.47 -28.03 -59.04
CA GLN A 112 10.84 -29.34 -58.48
C GLN A 112 11.76 -29.19 -57.26
N PHE A 113 12.68 -28.23 -57.30
CA PHE A 113 13.51 -27.90 -56.15
C PHE A 113 12.66 -27.36 -54.98
N GLU A 114 11.74 -26.43 -55.25
CA GLU A 114 10.85 -25.86 -54.24
C GLU A 114 10.01 -26.94 -53.55
N GLU A 115 9.43 -27.88 -54.30
CA GLU A 115 8.66 -29.01 -53.76
C GLU A 115 9.51 -29.86 -52.80
N LYS A 116 10.71 -30.27 -53.22
CA LYS A 116 11.63 -31.06 -52.38
C LYS A 116 12.12 -30.29 -51.15
N PHE A 117 12.41 -29.00 -51.31
CA PHE A 117 12.86 -28.14 -50.22
C PHE A 117 11.78 -27.99 -49.16
N LEU A 118 10.54 -27.72 -49.56
CA LEU A 118 9.40 -27.57 -48.65
C LEU A 118 9.07 -28.89 -47.96
N GLU A 119 9.16 -30.02 -48.66
CA GLU A 119 8.98 -31.35 -48.07
C GLU A 119 10.02 -31.62 -46.97
N ALA A 120 11.31 -31.43 -47.29
CA ALA A 120 12.39 -31.58 -46.31
C ALA A 120 12.25 -30.62 -45.11
N GLN A 121 11.84 -29.38 -45.36
CA GLN A 121 11.61 -28.39 -44.30
C GLN A 121 10.45 -28.81 -43.37
N ASN A 122 9.34 -29.28 -43.94
CA ASN A 122 8.18 -29.72 -43.17
C ASN A 122 8.48 -30.99 -42.35
N GLU A 123 9.12 -31.99 -42.95
CA GLU A 123 9.49 -33.23 -42.25
C GLU A 123 10.52 -32.98 -41.15
N LYS A 124 11.50 -32.09 -41.38
CA LYS A 124 12.43 -31.62 -40.34
C LYS A 124 11.67 -30.99 -39.18
N SER A 125 10.82 -29.99 -39.44
CA SER A 125 10.09 -29.28 -38.38
C SER A 125 9.16 -30.20 -37.60
N LYS A 126 8.49 -31.14 -38.28
CA LYS A 126 7.65 -32.15 -37.64
C LYS A 126 8.47 -33.07 -36.74
N ARG A 127 9.61 -33.57 -37.21
CA ARG A 127 10.52 -34.42 -36.43
C ARG A 127 11.09 -33.69 -35.21
N GLU A 128 11.50 -32.42 -35.37
CA GLU A 128 11.97 -31.59 -34.26
C GLU A 128 10.87 -31.38 -33.21
N TYR A 129 9.62 -31.17 -33.64
CA TYR A 129 8.49 -31.06 -32.74
C TYR A 129 8.22 -32.35 -31.97
N ASP A 130 8.23 -33.50 -32.64
CA ASP A 130 8.04 -34.80 -32.00
C ASP A 130 9.15 -35.08 -30.96
N LEU A 131 10.41 -34.79 -31.32
CA LEU A 131 11.55 -34.92 -30.38
C LEU A 131 11.43 -33.98 -29.18
N PHE A 132 10.95 -32.75 -29.39
CA PHE A 132 10.70 -31.81 -28.30
C PHE A 132 9.62 -32.32 -27.34
N LEU A 133 8.53 -32.90 -27.87
CA LEU A 133 7.50 -33.53 -27.04
C LEU A 133 8.07 -34.70 -26.24
N ASP A 134 8.88 -35.56 -26.85
CA ASP A 134 9.54 -36.68 -26.17
C ASP A 134 10.48 -36.21 -25.04
N ILE A 135 11.24 -35.13 -25.27
CA ILE A 135 12.09 -34.52 -24.25
C ILE A 135 11.25 -33.97 -23.10
N ARG A 136 10.13 -33.31 -23.40
CA ARG A 136 9.21 -32.78 -22.38
C ARG A 136 8.67 -33.90 -21.50
N GLU A 137 8.21 -35.02 -22.07
CA GLU A 137 7.71 -36.15 -21.29
C GLU A 137 8.80 -36.71 -20.35
N LYS A 138 10.04 -36.87 -20.84
CA LYS A 138 11.16 -37.30 -19.99
C LYS A 138 11.46 -36.34 -18.83
N ILE A 139 11.27 -35.03 -19.03
CA ILE A 139 11.44 -34.04 -17.96
C ILE A 139 10.29 -34.15 -16.94
N LEU A 140 9.06 -34.39 -17.40
CA LEU A 140 7.89 -34.55 -16.55
C LEU A 140 8.00 -35.76 -15.61
N ASP A 141 8.70 -36.82 -16.01
CA ASP A 141 8.98 -37.97 -15.14
C ASP A 141 9.70 -37.57 -13.84
N SER A 142 10.49 -36.49 -13.87
CA SER A 142 11.20 -35.94 -12.69
C SER A 142 10.56 -34.66 -12.15
N TYR A 143 9.29 -34.38 -12.48
CA TYR A 143 8.58 -33.17 -12.07
C TYR A 143 8.66 -32.91 -10.56
N ILE A 144 8.50 -33.96 -9.75
CA ILE A 144 8.52 -33.87 -8.28
C ILE A 144 9.88 -33.34 -7.80
N ASP A 145 10.99 -33.84 -8.35
CA ASP A 145 12.33 -33.41 -7.98
C ASP A 145 12.60 -31.96 -8.39
N ILE A 146 12.18 -31.58 -9.60
CA ILE A 146 12.30 -30.19 -10.09
C ILE A 146 11.52 -29.24 -9.18
N LYS A 147 10.28 -29.61 -8.82
CA LYS A 147 9.45 -28.82 -7.90
C LYS A 147 10.11 -28.67 -6.53
N ASN A 148 10.64 -29.76 -5.96
CA ASN A 148 11.33 -29.73 -4.69
C ASN A 148 12.56 -28.79 -4.72
N ILE A 149 13.37 -28.83 -5.78
CA ILE A 149 14.51 -27.94 -5.95
C ILE A 149 14.07 -26.48 -6.08
N SER A 150 13.00 -26.22 -6.83
CA SER A 150 12.43 -24.87 -6.97
C SER A 150 11.93 -24.33 -5.62
N GLU A 151 11.24 -25.14 -4.83
CA GLU A 151 10.78 -24.76 -3.48
C GLU A 151 11.96 -24.51 -2.52
N MET A 152 12.99 -25.34 -2.57
CA MET A 152 14.22 -25.13 -1.80
C MET A 152 14.93 -23.84 -2.19
N GLY A 153 15.10 -23.59 -3.49
CA GLY A 153 15.69 -22.35 -4.01
C GLY A 153 14.88 -21.12 -3.60
N SER A 154 13.55 -21.19 -3.71
CA SER A 154 12.63 -20.13 -3.28
C SER A 154 12.75 -19.82 -1.78
N ASN A 155 12.87 -20.86 -0.94
CA ASN A 155 13.05 -20.68 0.50
C ASN A 155 14.40 -20.03 0.84
N ILE A 156 15.47 -20.41 0.15
CA ILE A 156 16.80 -19.81 0.32
C ILE A 156 16.76 -18.33 -0.09
N ASP A 157 16.17 -18.01 -1.24
CA ASP A 157 16.00 -16.63 -1.72
C ASP A 157 15.19 -15.79 -0.73
N PHE A 158 14.05 -16.30 -0.27
CA PHE A 158 13.20 -15.64 0.72
C PHE A 158 13.95 -15.33 2.02
N ILE A 159 14.61 -16.31 2.64
CA ILE A 159 15.33 -16.12 3.91
C ILE A 159 16.55 -15.21 3.72
N SER A 160 17.26 -15.33 2.59
CA SER A 160 18.43 -14.50 2.28
C SER A 160 18.03 -13.04 2.10
N SER A 161 16.95 -12.78 1.38
CA SER A 161 16.40 -11.44 1.16
C SER A 161 16.02 -10.77 2.50
N LEU A 162 15.31 -11.49 3.38
CA LEU A 162 15.00 -10.98 4.72
C LEU A 162 16.25 -10.68 5.56
N SER A 163 17.27 -11.55 5.47
CA SER A 163 18.52 -11.40 6.22
C SER A 163 19.34 -10.21 5.77
N ILE A 164 19.43 -9.96 4.45
CA ILE A 164 20.12 -8.79 3.88
C ILE A 164 19.44 -7.50 4.36
N VAL A 165 18.11 -7.42 4.23
CA VAL A 165 17.34 -6.26 4.70
C VAL A 165 17.51 -6.05 6.20
N ALA A 166 17.51 -7.12 6.99
CA ALA A 166 17.70 -7.03 8.42
C ALA A 166 19.08 -6.48 8.80
N TYR A 167 20.13 -6.95 8.14
CA TYR A 167 21.50 -6.52 8.39
C TYR A 167 21.72 -5.06 8.00
N GLU A 168 21.32 -4.67 6.79
CA GLU A 168 21.51 -3.31 6.27
C GLU A 168 20.77 -2.24 7.10
N ASN A 169 19.59 -2.58 7.62
CA ASN A 169 18.72 -1.61 8.31
C ASN A 169 18.73 -1.77 9.85
N ASN A 170 19.67 -2.56 10.39
CA ASN A 170 19.83 -2.85 11.81
C ASN A 170 18.53 -3.34 12.47
N TYR A 171 17.91 -4.37 11.89
CA TYR A 171 16.71 -4.99 12.46
C TYR A 171 17.11 -6.03 13.51
N VAL A 172 16.21 -6.27 14.45
CA VAL A 172 16.45 -7.18 15.57
C VAL A 172 15.52 -8.38 15.51
N LYS A 173 16.02 -9.54 15.98
CA LYS A 173 15.21 -10.75 16.07
C LYS A 173 14.11 -10.52 17.11
N PRO A 174 12.82 -10.59 16.74
CA PRO A 174 11.75 -10.48 17.71
C PRO A 174 11.68 -11.74 18.60
N ASN A 175 11.25 -11.56 19.86
CA ASN A 175 10.88 -12.65 20.73
C ASN A 175 9.37 -12.91 20.59
N ILE A 176 9.02 -14.03 19.95
CA ILE A 176 7.63 -14.42 19.70
C ILE A 176 7.17 -15.36 20.82
N SER A 177 6.00 -15.10 21.41
CA SER A 177 5.47 -15.96 22.47
C SER A 177 3.94 -16.05 22.48
N ASN A 178 3.40 -16.99 23.25
CA ASN A 178 1.95 -17.11 23.51
C ASN A 178 1.46 -16.21 24.65
N LYS A 179 2.32 -15.34 25.21
CA LYS A 179 1.90 -14.39 26.25
C LYS A 179 1.02 -13.32 25.63
N TYR A 180 0.25 -12.62 26.48
CA TYR A 180 -0.55 -11.51 26.01
C TYR A 180 0.33 -10.30 25.65
N ASP A 181 1.35 -9.98 26.44
CA ASP A 181 2.08 -8.71 26.34
C ASP A 181 2.71 -8.46 24.95
N LEU A 182 2.57 -7.23 24.46
CA LEU A 182 3.25 -6.71 23.27
C LEU A 182 4.19 -5.58 23.72
N LYS A 183 5.48 -5.70 23.44
CA LYS A 183 6.47 -4.65 23.74
C LYS A 183 7.39 -4.41 22.56
N ILE A 184 7.43 -3.17 22.07
CA ILE A 184 8.31 -2.73 21.00
C ILE A 184 9.09 -1.53 21.54
N VAL A 185 10.41 -1.61 21.54
CA VAL A 185 11.30 -0.55 22.03
C VAL A 185 12.06 0.01 20.85
N GLY A 186 12.01 1.32 20.66
CA GLY A 186 12.63 2.01 19.53
C GLY A 186 12.07 1.56 18.18
N GLY A 187 10.76 1.32 18.10
CA GLY A 187 10.10 0.92 16.86
C GLY A 187 10.18 2.01 15.79
N ARG A 188 10.48 1.59 14.56
CA ARG A 188 10.63 2.44 13.37
C ARG A 188 9.72 1.94 12.25
N HIS A 189 9.32 2.84 11.36
CA HIS A 189 8.49 2.46 10.21
C HIS A 189 9.39 1.99 9.05
N PRO A 190 9.33 0.71 8.61
CA PRO A 190 10.32 0.10 7.72
C PRO A 190 10.45 0.78 6.34
N ILE A 191 9.35 1.38 5.85
CA ILE A 191 9.34 2.10 4.58
C ILE A 191 9.79 3.56 4.71
N ILE A 192 9.37 4.26 5.79
CA ILE A 192 9.60 5.71 5.93
C ILE A 192 11.03 5.98 6.41
N GLU A 193 11.60 5.10 7.24
CA GLU A 193 12.98 5.24 7.72
C GLU A 193 14.00 5.23 6.56
N ARG A 194 13.72 4.51 5.46
CA ARG A 194 14.62 4.47 4.30
C ARG A 194 14.62 5.78 3.51
N LYS A 195 13.58 6.61 3.63
CA LYS A 195 13.46 7.90 2.93
C LYS A 195 13.94 9.08 3.78
N ASN A 196 13.94 8.95 5.11
CA ASN A 196 14.28 10.01 6.05
C ASN A 196 15.40 9.55 6.97
N ILE A 197 16.57 10.18 6.85
CA ILE A 197 17.76 9.87 7.66
C ILE A 197 17.47 10.06 9.17
N ASP A 198 16.60 11.02 9.53
CA ASP A 198 16.26 11.35 10.93
C ASP A 198 14.87 10.82 11.36
N PHE A 199 14.63 9.51 11.21
CA PHE A 199 13.38 8.91 11.70
C PHE A 199 13.35 8.80 13.24
N ILE A 200 12.34 9.40 13.88
CA ILE A 200 12.16 9.35 15.34
C ILE A 200 11.50 8.03 15.75
N SER A 201 12.23 7.21 16.50
CA SER A 201 11.74 5.93 17.00
C SER A 201 10.80 6.09 18.21
N ASN A 202 9.84 5.17 18.33
CA ASN A 202 8.80 5.21 19.36
C ASN A 202 8.62 3.85 20.03
N ASP A 203 8.32 3.88 21.33
CA ASP A 203 8.08 2.68 22.12
C ASP A 203 6.58 2.36 22.13
N LEU A 204 6.24 1.08 22.23
CA LEU A 204 4.90 0.58 22.48
C LEU A 204 4.95 -0.50 23.55
N SER A 205 4.06 -0.42 24.53
CA SER A 205 3.84 -1.48 25.52
C SER A 205 2.35 -1.64 25.72
N LEU A 206 1.81 -2.79 25.34
CA LEU A 206 0.44 -3.20 25.61
C LEU A 206 0.45 -4.49 26.43
N ASP A 207 -0.23 -4.49 27.57
CA ASP A 207 -0.33 -5.63 28.49
C ASP A 207 -1.76 -5.81 28.99
N ASN A 208 -1.99 -6.77 29.87
CA ASN A 208 -3.33 -7.04 30.40
C ASN A 208 -3.94 -5.86 31.20
N ASN A 209 -3.12 -4.92 31.67
CA ASN A 209 -3.56 -3.75 32.44
C ASN A 209 -3.70 -2.50 31.56
N LYS A 210 -3.05 -2.47 30.39
CA LYS A 210 -3.01 -1.35 29.45
C LYS A 210 -3.00 -1.91 28.03
N PHE A 211 -4.18 -2.28 27.53
CA PHE A 211 -4.33 -2.89 26.20
C PHE A 211 -4.93 -1.92 25.17
N ILE A 212 -5.44 -0.76 25.60
CA ILE A 212 -5.93 0.30 24.71
C ILE A 212 -5.10 1.56 24.93
N HIS A 213 -4.48 2.08 23.87
CA HIS A 213 -3.85 3.39 23.87
C HIS A 213 -4.69 4.38 23.07
N ILE A 214 -5.19 5.43 23.73
CA ILE A 214 -5.78 6.58 23.03
C ILE A 214 -4.65 7.53 22.67
N ILE A 215 -4.51 7.85 21.39
CA ILE A 215 -3.43 8.68 20.86
C ILE A 215 -4.03 9.97 20.31
N THR A 216 -3.69 11.08 20.96
CA THR A 216 -4.14 12.42 20.57
C THR A 216 -3.02 13.25 19.97
N GLY A 217 -3.39 14.31 19.26
CA GLY A 217 -2.45 15.26 18.69
C GLY A 217 -2.76 15.63 17.24
N PRO A 218 -1.99 16.58 16.70
CA PRO A 218 -2.21 17.14 15.37
C PRO A 218 -2.04 16.08 14.27
N ASN A 219 -2.76 16.23 13.15
CA ASN A 219 -2.74 15.26 12.03
C ASN A 219 -1.34 15.02 11.46
N MET A 220 -0.51 16.07 11.38
CA MET A 220 0.88 16.00 10.92
C MET A 220 1.88 15.55 12.01
N GLY A 221 1.39 15.20 13.20
CA GLY A 221 2.22 14.77 14.33
C GLY A 221 2.80 13.36 14.21
N GLY A 222 2.35 12.56 13.24
CA GLY A 222 2.83 11.19 13.03
C GLY A 222 2.01 10.09 13.70
N LYS A 223 0.77 10.39 14.14
CA LYS A 223 -0.15 9.39 14.73
C LYS A 223 -0.34 8.17 13.82
N SER A 224 -0.76 8.38 12.57
CA SER A 224 -0.98 7.31 11.59
C SER A 224 0.31 6.54 11.26
N THR A 225 1.47 7.22 11.29
CA THR A 225 2.77 6.55 11.11
C THR A 225 3.06 5.62 12.27
N PHE A 226 2.81 6.04 13.51
CA PHE A 226 2.96 5.20 14.69
C PHE A 226 1.97 4.03 14.70
N LEU A 227 0.72 4.22 14.28
CA LEU A 227 -0.23 3.10 14.14
C LEU A 227 0.30 2.04 13.15
N ARG A 228 0.61 2.48 11.93
CA ARG A 228 1.05 1.59 10.84
C ARG A 228 2.38 0.93 11.13
N GLN A 229 3.34 1.61 11.76
CA GLN A 229 4.64 1.00 12.07
C GLN A 229 4.47 -0.23 12.97
N ASN A 230 3.61 -0.15 13.98
CA ASN A 230 3.44 -1.25 14.94
C ASN A 230 2.72 -2.43 14.28
N ALA A 231 1.73 -2.18 13.42
CA ALA A 231 1.12 -3.22 12.61
C ALA A 231 2.13 -3.91 11.67
N LEU A 232 3.00 -3.14 11.01
CA LEU A 232 4.05 -3.66 10.14
C LEU A 232 5.11 -4.47 10.91
N ILE A 233 5.50 -4.02 12.11
CA ILE A 233 6.44 -4.76 12.97
C ILE A 233 5.85 -6.12 13.37
N ILE A 234 4.57 -6.16 13.76
CA ILE A 234 3.89 -7.42 14.08
C ILE A 234 3.82 -8.32 12.85
N LEU A 235 3.45 -7.79 11.68
CA LEU A 235 3.40 -8.56 10.43
C LEU A 235 4.77 -9.13 10.05
N LEU A 236 5.83 -8.32 10.09
CA LEU A 236 7.20 -8.74 9.80
C LEU A 236 7.65 -9.88 10.72
N SER A 237 7.30 -9.81 12.01
CA SER A 237 7.61 -10.89 12.94
C SER A 237 6.90 -12.21 12.59
N HIS A 238 5.65 -12.15 12.13
CA HIS A 238 4.85 -13.33 11.81
C HIS A 238 5.21 -13.98 10.46
N ILE A 239 5.85 -13.25 9.54
CA ILE A 239 6.45 -13.85 8.34
C ILE A 239 7.85 -14.42 8.58
N GLY A 240 8.36 -14.37 9.82
CA GLY A 240 9.68 -14.88 10.20
C GLY A 240 10.84 -13.90 10.00
N SER A 241 10.57 -12.62 9.75
CA SER A 241 11.59 -11.59 9.57
C SER A 241 12.08 -11.01 10.90
N PHE A 242 13.24 -10.36 10.86
CA PHE A 242 13.68 -9.42 11.87
C PHE A 242 12.87 -8.12 11.75
N VAL A 243 12.82 -7.33 12.82
CA VAL A 243 11.94 -6.15 12.88
C VAL A 243 12.69 -4.84 13.11
N PRO A 244 12.18 -3.70 12.60
CA PRO A 244 12.76 -2.37 12.77
C PRO A 244 12.55 -1.82 14.20
N ALA A 245 13.28 -2.37 15.16
CA ALA A 245 13.23 -1.98 16.56
C ALA A 245 14.60 -2.14 17.23
N ARG A 246 14.76 -1.65 18.47
CA ARG A 246 15.91 -1.98 19.34
C ARG A 246 15.67 -3.30 20.08
N SER A 247 14.44 -3.58 20.47
CA SER A 247 14.00 -4.88 20.99
C SER A 247 12.51 -5.04 20.78
N ALA A 248 12.06 -6.26 20.49
CA ALA A 248 10.64 -6.55 20.28
C ALA A 248 10.23 -7.86 20.96
N PHE A 249 9.14 -7.82 21.70
CA PHE A 249 8.42 -8.97 22.25
C PHE A 249 7.02 -8.95 21.66
N ILE A 250 6.71 -9.91 20.80
CA ILE A 250 5.49 -9.94 20.00
C ILE A 250 4.67 -11.18 20.41
N PRO A 251 3.41 -11.01 20.84
CA PRO A 251 2.52 -12.12 21.11
C PRO A 251 2.03 -12.75 19.80
N LEU A 252 1.57 -14.00 19.85
CA LEU A 252 0.82 -14.57 18.72
C LEU A 252 -0.43 -13.74 18.45
N THR A 253 -0.44 -13.07 17.29
CA THR A 253 -1.54 -12.22 16.85
C THR A 253 -2.35 -12.98 15.81
N ASP A 254 -3.64 -13.19 16.07
CA ASP A 254 -4.51 -13.96 15.16
C ASP A 254 -4.94 -13.13 13.93
N LYS A 255 -5.24 -11.84 14.15
CA LYS A 255 -5.69 -10.90 13.13
C LYS A 255 -5.15 -9.51 13.41
N ILE A 256 -4.81 -8.80 12.34
CA ILE A 256 -4.51 -7.37 12.37
C ILE A 256 -5.66 -6.64 11.69
N PHE A 257 -6.39 -5.84 12.45
CA PHE A 257 -7.47 -5.00 11.96
C PHE A 257 -6.99 -3.56 11.82
N SER A 258 -7.41 -2.91 10.75
CA SER A 258 -7.06 -1.53 10.47
C SER A 258 -8.24 -0.76 9.94
N ARG A 259 -8.61 0.29 10.67
CA ARG A 259 -9.38 1.41 10.14
C ARG A 259 -8.44 2.61 10.09
N VAL A 260 -7.83 2.84 8.94
CA VAL A 260 -7.04 4.04 8.67
C VAL A 260 -7.66 4.71 7.47
N GLY A 261 -8.12 5.96 7.64
CA GLY A 261 -8.82 6.70 6.59
C GLY A 261 -8.13 6.57 5.23
N ALA A 262 -8.85 6.02 4.25
CA ALA A 262 -8.43 6.00 2.86
C ALA A 262 -8.60 7.40 2.26
N GLN A 263 -7.74 7.75 1.29
CA GLN A 263 -8.09 8.81 0.35
C GLN A 263 -9.35 8.39 -0.40
N ASP A 264 -10.29 9.33 -0.53
CA ASP A 264 -11.65 9.10 -1.00
C ASP A 264 -11.74 8.18 -2.22
N ASN A 265 -12.31 6.99 -2.02
CA ASN A 265 -12.71 6.14 -3.13
C ASN A 265 -14.15 6.50 -3.52
N LEU A 266 -14.28 7.53 -4.35
CA LEU A 266 -15.53 8.03 -4.93
C LEU A 266 -16.26 7.01 -5.84
N PHE A 267 -15.70 5.81 -6.05
CA PHE A 267 -16.11 4.90 -7.11
C PHE A 267 -17.32 3.98 -6.80
N LEU A 268 -17.82 3.92 -5.55
CA LEU A 268 -18.86 2.94 -5.17
C LEU A 268 -20.26 3.50 -4.87
N GLY A 269 -20.48 4.83 -4.94
CA GLY A 269 -21.81 5.42 -4.70
C GLY A 269 -22.37 5.23 -3.28
N GLN A 270 -21.57 4.68 -2.34
CA GLN A 270 -21.90 4.57 -0.93
C GLN A 270 -21.36 5.79 -0.17
N SER A 271 -22.09 6.25 0.86
CA SER A 271 -21.60 7.30 1.76
C SER A 271 -20.28 6.86 2.39
N THR A 272 -19.27 7.72 2.38
CA THR A 272 -17.95 7.47 2.99
C THR A 272 -18.09 7.10 4.47
N PHE A 273 -19.06 7.69 5.16
CA PHE A 273 -19.39 7.35 6.54
C PHE A 273 -20.00 5.95 6.70
N MET A 274 -20.81 5.49 5.75
CA MET A 274 -21.39 4.13 5.80
C MET A 274 -20.29 3.07 5.66
N VAL A 275 -19.36 3.27 4.71
CA VAL A 275 -18.21 2.36 4.53
C VAL A 275 -17.35 2.34 5.79
N GLU A 276 -17.09 3.51 6.38
CA GLU A 276 -16.38 3.64 7.65
C GLU A 276 -17.06 2.84 8.78
N MET A 277 -18.39 2.93 8.92
CA MET A 277 -19.14 2.19 9.93
C MET A 277 -19.15 0.68 9.66
N GLN A 278 -19.23 0.26 8.40
CA GLN A 278 -19.14 -1.16 8.03
C GLN A 278 -17.76 -1.75 8.35
N GLU A 279 -16.68 -1.01 8.09
CA GLU A 279 -15.33 -1.40 8.46
C GLU A 279 -15.20 -1.58 9.97
N VAL A 280 -15.68 -0.61 10.75
CA VAL A 280 -15.65 -0.67 12.22
C VAL A 280 -16.50 -1.83 12.75
N ALA A 281 -17.70 -2.04 12.20
CA ALA A 281 -18.55 -3.17 12.58
C ALA A 281 -17.85 -4.51 12.31
N ASN A 282 -17.16 -4.63 11.17
CA ASN A 282 -16.37 -5.81 10.85
C ASN A 282 -15.22 -6.03 11.85
N ILE A 283 -14.55 -4.96 12.29
CA ILE A 283 -13.52 -5.02 13.33
C ILE A 283 -14.12 -5.55 14.63
N LEU A 284 -15.21 -4.96 15.12
CA LEU A 284 -15.82 -5.33 16.39
C LEU A 284 -16.34 -6.77 16.39
N HIS A 285 -16.99 -7.21 15.31
CA HIS A 285 -17.55 -8.56 15.23
C HIS A 285 -16.50 -9.68 15.11
N ASN A 286 -15.34 -9.39 14.52
CA ASN A 286 -14.35 -10.42 14.18
C ASN A 286 -13.06 -10.36 15.01
N SER A 287 -12.88 -9.31 15.81
CA SER A 287 -11.74 -9.19 16.72
C SER A 287 -11.87 -10.16 17.89
N THR A 288 -10.72 -10.68 18.32
CA THR A 288 -10.60 -11.46 19.55
C THR A 288 -9.61 -10.77 20.49
N LYS A 289 -9.50 -11.26 21.73
CA LYS A 289 -8.46 -10.79 22.67
C LYS A 289 -7.03 -10.88 22.13
N ASN A 290 -6.77 -11.76 21.16
CA ASN A 290 -5.44 -11.95 20.56
C ASN A 290 -5.23 -11.07 19.32
N SER A 291 -6.24 -10.31 18.89
CA SER A 291 -6.14 -9.44 17.74
C SER A 291 -5.41 -8.14 18.08
N PHE A 292 -4.79 -7.55 17.07
CA PHE A 292 -4.24 -6.21 17.12
C PHE A 292 -5.06 -5.28 16.24
N VAL A 293 -5.55 -4.19 16.81
CA VAL A 293 -6.50 -3.29 16.17
C VAL A 293 -5.89 -1.89 16.10
N ILE A 294 -5.90 -1.28 14.92
CA ILE A 294 -5.60 0.15 14.75
C ILE A 294 -6.84 0.88 14.25
N ILE A 295 -7.21 1.95 14.95
CA ILE A 295 -8.31 2.84 14.59
C ILE A 295 -7.73 4.25 14.49
N ASP A 296 -7.92 4.89 13.34
CA ASP A 296 -7.46 6.24 13.06
C ASP A 296 -8.64 7.13 12.69
N GLU A 297 -8.99 8.03 13.62
CA GLU A 297 -9.91 9.15 13.41
C GLU A 297 -11.33 8.74 12.96
N VAL A 298 -11.89 7.71 13.62
CA VAL A 298 -13.28 7.28 13.40
C VAL A 298 -14.29 8.34 13.83
N GLY A 299 -15.41 8.44 13.11
CA GLY A 299 -16.53 9.33 13.42
C GLY A 299 -16.46 10.71 12.78
N ARG A 300 -15.49 10.97 11.89
CA ARG A 300 -15.29 12.29 11.26
C ARG A 300 -16.35 12.65 10.22
N GLY A 301 -17.00 11.68 9.61
CA GLY A 301 -17.98 11.91 8.53
C GLY A 301 -19.37 12.34 9.01
N THR A 302 -19.57 12.63 10.30
CA THR A 302 -20.86 12.98 10.90
C THR A 302 -20.75 14.18 11.84
N SER A 303 -21.83 14.55 12.52
CA SER A 303 -21.84 15.61 13.52
C SER A 303 -20.79 15.33 14.62
N THR A 304 -20.17 16.38 15.17
CA THR A 304 -19.08 16.23 16.14
C THR A 304 -19.49 15.39 17.34
N TYR A 305 -20.70 15.59 17.86
CA TYR A 305 -21.21 14.85 19.02
C TYR A 305 -21.58 13.41 18.69
N ASP A 306 -22.17 13.15 17.51
CA ASP A 306 -22.46 11.77 17.09
C ASP A 306 -21.16 10.99 16.87
N GLY A 307 -20.19 11.63 16.20
CA GLY A 307 -18.87 11.04 15.92
C GLY A 307 -18.12 10.71 17.21
N MET A 308 -18.10 11.63 18.18
CA MET A 308 -17.51 11.41 19.50
C MET A 308 -18.22 10.28 20.26
N SER A 309 -19.55 10.27 20.26
CA SER A 309 -20.36 9.25 20.95
C SER A 309 -20.14 7.86 20.37
N LEU A 310 -20.05 7.75 19.04
CA LEU A 310 -19.71 6.50 18.36
C LEU A 310 -18.28 6.07 18.69
N ALA A 311 -17.31 6.98 18.62
CA ALA A 311 -15.91 6.67 18.96
C ALA A 311 -15.78 6.14 20.40
N TRP A 312 -16.49 6.75 21.35
CA TRP A 312 -16.57 6.27 22.73
C TRP A 312 -17.20 4.88 22.83
N ALA A 313 -18.35 4.65 22.18
CA ALA A 313 -19.03 3.37 22.19
C ALA A 313 -18.16 2.24 21.60
N ILE A 314 -17.46 2.51 20.50
CA ILE A 314 -16.53 1.56 19.86
C ILE A 314 -15.37 1.22 20.80
N LEU A 315 -14.79 2.23 21.46
CA LEU A 315 -13.72 2.03 22.43
C LEU A 315 -14.21 1.18 23.62
N LYS A 316 -15.41 1.48 24.13
CA LYS A 316 -16.05 0.75 25.23
C LYS A 316 -16.37 -0.69 24.87
N GLU A 317 -16.87 -0.95 23.67
CA GLU A 317 -17.13 -2.31 23.19
C GLU A 317 -15.84 -3.16 23.18
N ASN A 318 -14.75 -2.60 22.64
CA ASN A 318 -13.47 -3.28 22.69
C ASN A 318 -12.94 -3.44 24.12
N HIS A 319 -13.14 -2.44 24.99
CA HIS A 319 -12.67 -2.47 26.37
C HIS A 319 -13.40 -3.51 27.23
N ASP A 320 -14.74 -3.52 27.21
CA ASP A 320 -15.57 -4.32 28.10
C ASP A 320 -15.65 -5.78 27.63
N ASN A 321 -15.81 -5.99 26.31
CA ASN A 321 -16.17 -7.30 25.76
C ASN A 321 -14.98 -8.00 25.06
N ILE A 322 -14.31 -7.33 24.12
CA ILE A 322 -13.34 -7.99 23.21
C ILE A 322 -11.95 -8.13 23.86
N LYS A 323 -11.46 -7.05 24.48
CA LYS A 323 -10.12 -6.90 25.08
C LYS A 323 -8.99 -7.14 24.09
N ALA A 324 -9.18 -6.73 22.83
CA ALA A 324 -8.12 -6.73 21.83
C ALA A 324 -7.12 -5.60 22.12
N LYS A 325 -5.87 -5.80 21.70
CA LYS A 325 -4.86 -4.75 21.79
C LYS A 325 -5.17 -3.67 20.77
N THR A 326 -5.34 -2.43 21.22
CA THR A 326 -5.84 -1.37 20.34
C THR A 326 -5.03 -0.10 20.46
N LEU A 327 -4.65 0.43 19.31
CA LEU A 327 -4.18 1.80 19.18
C LEU A 327 -5.30 2.63 18.55
N PHE A 328 -5.83 3.58 19.32
CA PHE A 328 -6.98 4.40 18.95
C PHE A 328 -6.52 5.84 18.79
N ALA A 329 -6.19 6.26 17.57
CA ALA A 329 -5.87 7.65 17.28
C ALA A 329 -7.15 8.46 17.08
N THR A 330 -7.25 9.60 17.74
CA THR A 330 -8.43 10.45 17.70
C THR A 330 -8.08 11.94 17.75
N HIS A 331 -9.04 12.75 17.34
CA HIS A 331 -9.04 14.20 17.47
C HIS A 331 -10.02 14.70 18.54
N TYR A 332 -10.87 13.80 19.06
CA TYR A 332 -11.75 14.09 20.19
C TYR A 332 -10.93 14.04 21.48
N HIS A 333 -10.65 15.23 22.02
CA HIS A 333 -9.87 15.39 23.24
C HIS A 333 -10.70 15.08 24.49
N GLU A 334 -12.02 15.17 24.36
CA GLU A 334 -13.03 14.80 25.35
C GLU A 334 -12.89 13.32 25.76
N LEU A 335 -12.51 12.44 24.83
CA LEU A 335 -12.24 11.02 25.12
C LEU A 335 -11.07 10.82 26.10
N ILE A 336 -10.16 11.79 26.23
CA ILE A 336 -9.07 11.73 27.22
C ILE A 336 -9.66 11.80 28.63
N ASP A 337 -10.61 12.70 28.88
CA ASP A 337 -11.18 12.88 30.21
C ASP A 337 -12.09 11.72 30.59
N GLU A 338 -12.95 11.28 29.65
CA GLU A 338 -13.85 10.14 29.86
C GLU A 338 -13.10 8.83 30.12
N SER A 339 -11.96 8.62 29.44
CA SER A 339 -11.16 7.39 29.59
C SER A 339 -10.32 7.31 30.86
N LYS A 340 -10.16 8.39 31.63
CA LYS A 340 -9.31 8.40 32.84
C LYS A 340 -9.70 7.34 33.86
N ASN A 341 -10.98 7.01 33.94
CA ASN A 341 -11.53 6.05 34.89
C ASN A 341 -11.58 4.61 34.35
N LEU A 342 -11.19 4.38 33.09
CA LEU A 342 -11.20 3.05 32.47
C LEU A 342 -9.89 2.31 32.70
N ASN A 343 -9.94 1.24 33.51
CA ASN A 343 -8.81 0.34 33.73
C ASN A 343 -8.50 -0.46 32.47
N GLY A 344 -7.31 -0.34 31.88
CA GLY A 344 -7.01 -0.95 30.58
C GLY A 344 -6.70 0.08 29.50
N VAL A 345 -7.08 1.34 29.74
CA VAL A 345 -6.87 2.44 28.79
C VAL A 345 -5.72 3.32 29.27
N SER A 346 -4.90 3.79 28.35
CA SER A 346 -3.85 4.76 28.62
C SER A 346 -3.83 5.85 27.56
N ASN A 347 -3.73 7.10 28.01
CA ASN A 347 -3.72 8.26 27.15
C ASN A 347 -2.29 8.61 26.74
N PHE A 348 -2.10 8.85 25.46
CA PHE A 348 -0.85 9.27 24.83
C PHE A 348 -1.09 10.44 23.90
N SER A 349 -0.04 11.20 23.65
CA SER A 349 -0.07 12.32 22.72
C SER A 349 1.23 12.42 21.93
N VAL A 350 1.15 13.07 20.78
CA VAL A 350 2.34 13.47 20.04
C VAL A 350 3.00 14.66 20.75
N ALA A 351 4.28 14.56 21.06
CA ALA A 351 5.07 15.64 21.61
C ALA A 351 5.21 16.79 20.60
N VAL A 352 4.96 17.99 21.09
CA VAL A 352 5.02 19.24 20.34
C VAL A 352 6.03 20.15 21.04
N GLY A 353 6.96 20.71 20.28
CA GLY A 353 7.87 21.75 20.74
C GLY A 353 7.48 23.12 20.18
N GLU A 354 7.88 24.18 20.87
CA GLU A 354 7.77 25.56 20.39
C GLU A 354 9.19 26.13 20.20
N ASN A 355 9.48 26.62 19.00
CA ASN A 355 10.63 27.50 18.74
C ASN A 355 10.12 28.95 18.67
N GLU A 356 11.04 29.93 18.75
CA GLU A 356 10.75 31.38 18.94
C GLU A 356 9.62 31.98 18.08
N GLU A 357 9.30 31.39 16.91
CA GLU A 357 8.15 31.84 16.10
C GLU A 357 7.21 30.72 15.60
N ASN A 358 7.56 29.44 15.75
CA ASN A 358 6.89 28.31 15.08
C ASN A 358 6.81 27.03 15.93
N LEU A 359 5.73 26.29 15.73
CA LEU A 359 5.45 25.01 16.36
C LEU A 359 6.17 23.88 15.61
N VAL A 360 6.90 23.01 16.32
CA VAL A 360 7.67 21.90 15.75
C VAL A 360 7.11 20.57 16.25
N PHE A 361 6.74 19.68 15.32
CA PHE A 361 6.27 18.34 15.67
C PHE A 361 7.48 17.41 15.88
N LEU A 362 7.69 16.96 17.12
CA LEU A 362 8.81 16.10 17.47
C LEU A 362 8.61 14.64 17.05
N ARG A 363 7.39 14.28 16.59
CA ARG A 363 7.02 12.92 16.16
C ARG A 363 7.28 11.83 17.21
N LYS A 364 7.41 12.23 18.48
CA LYS A 364 7.58 11.35 19.63
C LYS A 364 6.23 11.15 20.31
N ILE A 365 5.85 9.91 20.58
CA ILE A 365 4.67 9.57 21.36
C ILE A 365 5.04 9.59 22.84
N ILE A 366 4.33 10.38 23.63
CA ILE A 366 4.56 10.56 25.07
C ILE A 366 3.27 10.25 25.86
N PRO A 367 3.38 9.75 27.10
CA PRO A 367 2.21 9.57 27.97
C PRO A 367 1.49 10.88 28.26
N GLY A 368 0.18 10.81 28.46
CA GLY A 368 -0.71 11.94 28.70
C GLY A 368 -1.43 12.41 27.44
N GLY A 369 -2.49 13.18 27.61
CA GLY A 369 -3.25 13.80 26.52
C GLY A 369 -3.03 15.31 26.49
N ILE A 370 -3.00 15.89 25.29
CA ILE A 370 -2.96 17.36 25.12
C ILE A 370 -4.38 17.82 24.81
N LYS A 371 -4.94 18.69 25.67
CA LYS A 371 -6.27 19.29 25.45
C LYS A 371 -6.27 20.43 24.44
N LYS A 372 -5.09 20.99 24.12
CA LYS A 372 -4.96 22.11 23.20
C LYS A 372 -4.99 21.62 21.76
N SER A 373 -5.93 22.13 20.96
CA SER A 373 -5.91 21.97 19.51
C SER A 373 -4.87 22.91 18.90
N PHE A 374 -4.07 22.39 17.97
CA PHE A 374 -3.04 23.16 17.26
C PHE A 374 -3.47 23.57 15.84
N GLY A 375 -4.78 23.55 15.56
CA GLY A 375 -5.31 23.82 14.22
C GLY A 375 -4.94 25.21 13.67
N LEU A 376 -4.98 26.23 14.52
CA LEU A 376 -4.64 27.60 14.12
C LEU A 376 -3.14 27.80 13.91
N GLU A 377 -2.31 27.09 14.68
CA GLU A 377 -0.86 27.06 14.55
C GLU A 377 -0.44 26.33 13.26
N VAL A 378 -1.11 25.22 12.92
CA VAL A 378 -0.93 24.53 11.63
C VAL A 378 -1.34 25.45 10.47
N ALA A 379 -2.45 26.18 10.59
CA ALA A 379 -2.88 27.15 9.60
C ALA A 379 -1.87 28.30 9.41
N LYS A 380 -1.23 28.75 10.50
CA LYS A 380 -0.12 29.73 10.44
C LYS A 380 1.06 29.18 9.63
N ILE A 381 1.47 27.94 9.88
CA ILE A 381 2.56 27.27 9.15
C ILE A 381 2.20 27.09 7.67
N ALA A 382 0.91 26.83 7.36
CA ALA A 382 0.42 26.72 5.99
C ALA A 382 0.37 28.06 5.23
N GLY A 383 0.70 29.18 5.89
CA GLY A 383 0.78 30.50 5.25
C GLY A 383 -0.54 31.27 5.23
N LEU A 384 -1.53 30.92 6.06
CA LEU A 384 -2.74 31.73 6.19
C LEU A 384 -2.41 33.12 6.74
N SER A 385 -3.11 34.14 6.26
CA SER A 385 -2.84 35.54 6.64
C SER A 385 -3.10 35.79 8.13
N SER A 386 -2.33 36.70 8.72
CA SER A 386 -2.47 37.08 10.13
C SER A 386 -3.87 37.59 10.48
N SER A 387 -4.55 38.27 9.55
CA SER A 387 -5.93 38.73 9.75
C SER A 387 -6.92 37.57 9.80
N THR A 388 -6.80 36.58 8.91
CA THR A 388 -7.62 35.35 8.94
C THR A 388 -7.43 34.57 10.23
N ILE A 389 -6.17 34.40 10.68
CA ILE A 389 -5.86 33.69 11.93
C ILE A 389 -6.41 34.46 13.15
N SER A 390 -6.30 35.79 13.15
CA SER A 390 -6.86 36.63 14.21
C SER A 390 -8.37 36.47 14.32
N GLU A 391 -9.08 36.45 13.19
CA GLU A 391 -10.53 36.24 13.17
C GLU A 391 -10.92 34.84 13.64
N ALA A 392 -10.21 33.81 13.17
CA ALA A 392 -10.43 32.44 13.63
C ALA A 392 -10.18 32.29 15.15
N LYS A 393 -9.19 32.99 15.71
CA LYS A 393 -8.95 33.03 17.17
C LYS A 393 -10.11 33.65 17.95
N LYS A 394 -10.74 34.71 17.42
CA LYS A 394 -11.93 35.31 18.06
C LYS A 394 -13.10 34.34 18.08
N MET A 395 -13.37 33.68 16.95
CA MET A 395 -14.43 32.69 16.85
C MET A 395 -14.19 31.50 17.79
N LEU A 396 -12.95 30.99 17.85
CA LEU A 396 -12.59 29.91 18.77
C LEU A 396 -12.88 30.27 20.23
N ARG A 397 -12.47 31.47 20.67
CA ARG A 397 -12.77 31.95 22.03
C ARG A 397 -14.27 32.02 22.31
N LYS A 398 -15.07 32.45 21.33
CA LYS A 398 -16.52 32.51 21.48
C LYS A 398 -17.11 31.11 21.69
N LEU A 399 -16.69 30.13 20.89
CA LEU A 399 -17.13 28.73 21.02
C LEU A 399 -16.67 28.10 22.34
N GLU A 400 -15.45 28.38 22.79
CA GLU A 400 -14.95 27.90 24.09
C GLU A 400 -15.78 28.44 25.26
N ILE A 401 -16.19 29.72 25.20
CA ILE A 401 -17.06 30.33 26.23
C ILE A 401 -18.46 29.72 26.19
N GLU A 402 -19.03 29.54 25.00
CA GLU A 402 -20.36 28.91 24.84
C GLU A 402 -20.37 27.46 25.32
N HIS A 403 -19.30 26.69 25.07
CA HIS A 403 -19.17 25.31 25.53
C HIS A 403 -18.84 25.18 27.02
N SER A 404 -18.14 26.16 27.62
CA SER A 404 -17.85 26.17 29.06
C SER A 404 -19.11 26.41 29.92
N GLY A 405 -20.18 26.96 29.35
CA GLY A 405 -21.45 27.18 30.05
C GLY A 405 -22.35 25.94 30.17
N VAL A 406 -21.99 24.80 29.55
CA VAL A 406 -22.85 23.60 29.47
C VAL A 406 -22.32 22.43 30.31
N PHE A 407 -21.05 22.47 30.77
CA PHE A 407 -20.48 21.49 31.67
C PHE A 407 -20.19 22.11 33.04
N GLY A 408 -20.99 21.71 34.03
CA GLY A 408 -20.85 22.15 35.42
C GLY A 408 -19.45 21.88 36.00
N ASN A 409 -18.93 22.90 36.66
CA ASN A 409 -17.85 22.92 37.66
C ASN A 409 -17.05 21.64 37.87
N GLN A 410 -15.87 21.58 37.24
CA GLN A 410 -14.60 21.26 37.92
C GLN A 410 -13.42 21.34 36.94
N LEU A 411 -12.85 22.53 36.81
CA LEU A 411 -11.50 22.75 36.28
C LEU A 411 -10.83 23.78 37.17
N ILE A 412 -9.80 23.37 37.93
CA ILE A 412 -8.54 24.09 38.25
C ILE A 412 -7.82 23.33 39.38
N LEU A 413 -6.57 22.90 39.14
CA LEU A 413 -5.47 22.69 40.10
C LEU A 413 -4.23 22.25 39.28
N GLY A 414 -3.05 22.91 39.25
CA GLY A 414 -2.50 24.15 39.83
C GLY A 414 -1.53 24.77 38.79
N SER A 415 -0.86 25.92 38.97
CA SER A 415 -0.17 26.51 40.13
C SER A 415 -0.10 28.06 40.04
N LYS A 416 -0.21 28.71 41.21
CA LYS A 416 -0.30 30.17 41.55
C LYS A 416 0.93 31.03 41.13
N PRO A 417 0.85 32.40 41.08
CA PRO A 417 0.30 33.26 42.14
C PRO A 417 -0.68 34.40 41.77
N MET A 418 -1.58 34.63 42.74
CA MET A 418 -2.30 35.85 43.18
C MET A 418 -2.84 36.84 42.15
N VAL A 419 -4.17 36.80 41.94
CA VAL A 419 -5.09 37.92 42.25
C VAL A 419 -6.40 37.29 42.77
N GLU A 420 -6.83 37.68 43.96
CA GLU A 420 -8.14 37.33 44.54
C GLU A 420 -9.24 38.10 43.80
N ILE A 421 -10.13 37.38 43.10
CA ILE A 421 -11.51 37.81 42.91
C ILE A 421 -12.37 36.59 43.24
N ILE A 422 -13.09 36.74 44.34
CA ILE A 422 -13.98 35.77 44.96
C ILE A 422 -15.12 35.43 43.99
N GLU A 423 -15.37 34.14 43.88
CA GLU A 423 -16.52 33.53 43.20
C GLU A 423 -17.84 34.12 43.70
N LYS A 424 -18.75 34.43 42.78
CA LYS A 424 -20.18 34.39 43.03
C LYS A 424 -20.82 33.55 41.95
N GLU A 425 -20.83 32.24 42.16
CA GLU A 425 -21.98 31.46 41.77
C GLU A 425 -23.15 31.81 42.71
N VAL A 426 -24.32 31.84 42.11
CA VAL A 426 -25.61 32.17 42.69
C VAL A 426 -25.98 31.08 43.70
N PHE A 427 -25.66 31.32 44.98
CA PHE A 427 -26.50 30.86 46.07
C PHE A 427 -27.49 31.98 46.40
N CYS A 428 -28.78 31.73 46.15
CA CYS A 428 -29.85 32.58 46.67
C CYS A 428 -29.93 32.44 48.19
N ASP A 429 -29.20 33.25 48.95
CA ASP A 429 -29.25 33.28 50.43
C ASP A 429 -29.24 34.70 51.03
N SER A 430 -29.39 35.73 50.22
CA SER A 430 -29.55 37.11 50.71
C SER A 430 -31.02 37.40 51.01
N GLU A 431 -31.34 37.83 52.23
CA GLU A 431 -32.69 38.32 52.61
C GLU A 431 -33.22 39.39 51.63
N VAL A 432 -32.31 40.17 51.04
CA VAL A 432 -32.61 41.21 50.05
C VAL A 432 -33.08 40.62 48.72
N GLU A 433 -32.49 39.50 48.29
CA GLU A 433 -32.88 38.82 47.04
C GLU A 433 -34.25 38.15 47.17
N GLN A 434 -34.56 37.59 48.36
CA GLN A 434 -35.88 37.04 48.64
C GLN A 434 -36.96 38.12 48.72
N GLU A 435 -36.67 39.30 49.28
CA GLU A 435 -37.60 40.43 49.28
C GLU A 435 -37.81 40.99 47.87
N LEU A 436 -36.78 41.04 47.03
CA LEU A 436 -36.89 41.50 45.64
C LEU A 436 -37.84 40.62 44.80
N ILE A 437 -37.84 39.30 45.01
CA ILE A 437 -38.73 38.37 44.30
C ILE A 437 -40.19 38.55 44.72
N LYS A 438 -40.45 39.02 45.94
CA LYS A 438 -41.82 39.22 46.48
C LYS A 438 -42.44 40.56 46.12
N ILE A 439 -41.67 41.48 45.54
CA ILE A 439 -42.16 42.82 45.20
C ILE A 439 -42.94 42.75 43.88
N ASP A 440 -44.23 43.07 43.95
CA ASP A 440 -45.08 43.29 42.78
C ASP A 440 -44.91 44.74 42.28
N LEU A 441 -44.16 44.89 41.20
CA LEU A 441 -43.82 46.19 40.62
C LEU A 441 -45.01 46.89 39.96
N ASP A 442 -46.02 46.14 39.53
CA ASP A 442 -47.15 46.69 38.77
C ASP A 442 -48.16 47.42 39.68
N ASN A 443 -48.09 47.18 41.00
CA ASN A 443 -49.00 47.75 41.99
C ASN A 443 -48.33 48.75 42.96
N LEU A 444 -47.08 49.15 42.72
CA LEU A 444 -46.37 50.11 43.56
C LEU A 444 -46.51 51.54 43.05
N THR A 445 -46.86 52.46 43.95
CA THR A 445 -46.73 53.90 43.64
C THR A 445 -45.25 54.31 43.65
N PRO A 446 -44.85 55.36 42.90
CA PRO A 446 -43.45 55.78 42.81
C PRO A 446 -42.77 56.06 44.16
N ILE A 447 -43.53 56.59 45.13
CA ILE A 447 -43.04 56.87 46.49
C ILE A 447 -42.81 55.57 47.28
N GLN A 448 -43.67 54.57 47.10
CA GLN A 448 -43.52 53.26 47.74
C GLN A 448 -42.35 52.48 47.14
N ALA A 449 -42.14 52.57 45.82
CA ALA A 449 -40.98 51.98 45.16
C ALA A 449 -39.66 52.58 45.68
N LEU A 450 -39.59 53.91 45.79
CA LEU A 450 -38.44 54.60 46.38
C LEU A 450 -38.20 54.24 47.85
N SER A 451 -39.27 54.10 48.64
CA SER A 451 -39.18 53.71 50.05
C SER A 451 -38.68 52.26 50.20
N LYS A 452 -39.19 51.35 49.37
CA LYS A 452 -38.78 49.93 49.35
C LYS A 452 -37.33 49.76 48.89
N LEU A 453 -36.89 50.54 47.90
CA LEU A 453 -35.47 50.63 47.50
C LEU A 453 -34.56 51.11 48.63
N ASN A 454 -35.02 52.07 49.44
CA ASN A 454 -34.25 52.58 50.57
C ASN A 454 -34.16 51.55 51.71
N GLU A 455 -35.23 50.78 51.93
CA GLU A 455 -35.27 49.65 52.87
C GLU A 455 -34.28 48.54 52.46
N LEU A 456 -34.31 48.10 51.20
CA LEU A 456 -33.38 47.12 50.65
C LEU A 456 -31.91 47.60 50.74
N LYS A 457 -31.67 48.89 50.50
CA LYS A 457 -30.35 49.51 50.67
C LYS A 457 -29.89 49.54 52.14
N GLY A 458 -30.83 49.67 53.08
CA GLY A 458 -30.58 49.55 54.52
C GLY A 458 -30.14 48.14 54.91
N MET A 459 -30.83 47.12 54.40
CA MET A 459 -30.50 45.71 54.65
C MET A 459 -29.09 45.33 54.17
N ILE A 460 -28.60 45.94 53.08
CA ILE A 460 -27.23 45.74 52.57
C ILE A 460 -26.18 46.43 53.47
N LYS A 461 -26.52 47.54 54.13
CA LYS A 461 -25.58 48.32 54.96
C LYS A 461 -25.34 47.77 56.36
N THR A 462 -26.09 46.76 56.78
CA THR A 462 -26.03 46.22 58.16
C THR A 462 -25.34 44.85 58.26
N LYS A 463 -24.65 44.42 57.19
CA LYS A 463 -23.83 43.20 57.15
C LYS A 463 -22.35 43.54 56.97
#